data_AF-A0A419HYK0-F1
#
_entry.id   AF-A0A419HYK0-F1
#
_cell.length_a   1.000
_cell.length_b   1.000
_cell.length_c   1.000
_cell.angle_alpha   90.00
_cell.angle_beta   90.00
_cell.angle_gamma   90.00
#
_symmetry.space_group_name_H-M   'P 1'
#
loop_
_entity.id
_entity.type
_entity.pdbx_description
1 polymer ?
#
loop_
_entity_poly.entity_id
_entity_poly.type
_entity_poly.pdbx_seq_one_letter_code
_entity_poly.pdbx_strand_id
1 'polypeptide(L)'
;MAGLPPLGRRLGPGTVFRKHLVPTPPRWSVMANNDVSGLHKGVLGQGEVIFQAVSHLGPALGIIVIGPQLAGLVGAAVPLILLMALVAILLTGLCVSMLARKLPSSGGYYSYVSHGLGERAGFVTAWAYFLYDPLIPTIATLFTAGILEPVIEQNLGFHLPWWVIVLVLLAIVHFATVRGIQPSARLTVAVGIAESLIIVAFAVFLLVRTGSAAFTFDPFRLSGTGSSTNTVFLAFAFGVLLFTGFESAAPLAEETANPRRAIPRTVVISIIAVGSVWVLAGYAMVVGWGTGSLADIGAGENAFFALADRFSGWAWLLLALALLNSSLASALAGQNAGARVLYTLGRSGILPRRLAAVHPKHRTPVAALTATTLLNVAVCLGVGFWLTPTGAFSFVGLFVTLGVIVVYVLGNLSVIRLFRTRFRAEWHPVKHVLLPVLASAILLVGLYYTVWPFPVWPLNLAAAIVAGWLVLGLVLSLVLWRTRREGLIAAAQLLTDTTGETESPVPSTAKDPTP
;
A
#
# COMPACT_ATOMS: atom_id res chain seq x y z
N MET A 1 26.64 -90.54 -7.65
CA MET A 1 25.71 -89.46 -8.04
C MET A 1 26.49 -88.15 -7.97
N ALA A 2 27.14 -87.79 -9.08
CA ALA A 2 26.87 -86.57 -9.88
C ALA A 2 27.12 -85.28 -9.05
N GLY A 3 28.16 -84.48 -9.24
CA GLY A 3 28.89 -84.14 -10.47
C GLY A 3 28.52 -82.71 -10.88
N LEU A 4 29.39 -81.73 -10.57
CA LEU A 4 29.27 -80.30 -10.90
C LEU A 4 28.97 -80.05 -12.39
N PRO A 5 28.46 -78.84 -12.71
CA PRO A 5 28.95 -78.12 -13.88
C PRO A 5 29.52 -76.73 -13.52
N PRO A 6 30.71 -76.37 -14.03
CA PRO A 6 31.25 -75.02 -13.94
C PRO A 6 30.85 -74.19 -15.16
N LEU A 7 30.66 -72.88 -14.99
CA LEU A 7 30.53 -71.95 -16.12
C LEU A 7 31.57 -70.84 -15.98
N GLY A 8 32.71 -71.06 -16.63
CA GLY A 8 33.55 -70.01 -17.17
C GLY A 8 33.49 -70.08 -18.70
N ARG A 9 33.00 -69.02 -19.36
CA ARG A 9 33.28 -68.77 -20.78
C ARG A 9 33.33 -67.26 -21.02
N ARG A 10 34.50 -66.80 -21.47
CA ARG A 10 34.75 -65.48 -22.06
C ARG A 10 34.02 -65.41 -23.41
N LEU A 11 33.37 -64.28 -23.70
CA LEU A 11 33.07 -63.84 -25.05
C LEU A 11 33.60 -62.42 -25.23
N GLY A 12 34.36 -62.23 -26.31
CA GLY A 12 34.97 -60.98 -26.74
C GLY A 12 33.98 -60.04 -27.46
N PRO A 13 34.50 -59.05 -28.21
CA PRO A 13 33.99 -57.68 -28.26
C PRO A 13 32.88 -57.48 -29.31
N GLY A 14 31.95 -56.58 -29.00
CA GLY A 14 31.06 -55.99 -30.00
C GLY A 14 29.62 -55.88 -29.54
N THR A 15 29.24 -54.76 -28.94
CA THR A 15 27.84 -54.30 -29.01
C THR A 15 27.76 -52.79 -28.79
N VAL A 16 27.59 -52.08 -29.92
CA VAL A 16 26.56 -51.08 -30.20
C VAL A 16 26.18 -50.11 -29.07
N PHE A 17 26.44 -48.83 -29.34
CA PHE A 17 25.84 -47.63 -28.76
C PHE A 17 24.49 -47.86 -28.03
N ARG A 18 24.45 -47.58 -26.73
CA ARG A 18 23.21 -47.22 -26.03
C ARG A 18 23.39 -45.87 -25.37
N LYS A 19 22.91 -44.83 -26.06
CA LYS A 19 22.57 -43.52 -25.50
C LYS A 19 21.89 -43.73 -24.16
N HIS A 20 22.42 -43.10 -23.11
CA HIS A 20 21.68 -42.92 -21.87
C HIS A 20 20.36 -42.22 -22.20
N LEU A 21 19.27 -42.98 -22.09
CA LEU A 21 17.92 -42.45 -22.12
C LEU A 21 17.78 -41.54 -20.89
N VAL A 22 17.91 -40.24 -21.11
CA VAL A 22 17.32 -39.23 -20.23
C VAL A 22 15.84 -39.60 -20.11
N PRO A 23 15.29 -39.81 -18.90
CA PRO A 23 13.88 -40.08 -18.76
C PRO A 23 13.10 -38.93 -19.39
N THR A 24 12.27 -39.24 -20.38
CA THR A 24 11.31 -38.27 -20.90
C THR A 24 10.43 -37.83 -19.73
N PRO A 25 10.36 -36.52 -19.42
CA PRO A 25 9.48 -36.06 -18.35
C PRO A 25 8.03 -36.42 -18.70
N PRO A 26 7.20 -36.73 -17.69
CA PRO A 26 5.81 -37.11 -17.88
C PRO A 26 5.05 -36.07 -18.71
N ARG A 27 4.14 -36.51 -19.60
CA ARG A 27 3.41 -35.72 -20.61
C ARG A 27 2.71 -34.43 -20.12
N TRP A 28 2.61 -34.17 -18.81
CA TRP A 28 2.14 -32.89 -18.28
C TRP A 28 3.21 -31.78 -18.38
N SER A 29 4.50 -32.11 -18.50
CA SER A 29 5.59 -31.13 -18.59
C SER A 29 5.63 -30.36 -19.91
N VAL A 30 4.95 -30.86 -20.96
CA VAL A 30 4.92 -30.22 -22.29
C VAL A 30 3.71 -29.31 -22.47
N MET A 31 2.72 -29.35 -21.57
CA MET A 31 1.61 -28.39 -21.54
C MET A 31 1.83 -27.22 -20.56
N ALA A 32 2.90 -27.25 -19.77
CA ALA A 32 3.21 -26.19 -18.79
C ALA A 32 3.94 -24.98 -19.39
N ASN A 33 4.14 -24.92 -20.71
CA ASN A 33 5.06 -23.94 -21.31
C ASN A 33 4.40 -22.81 -22.12
N ASN A 34 3.09 -22.58 -22.01
CA ASN A 34 2.42 -21.51 -22.76
C ASN A 34 1.46 -20.59 -21.98
N ASP A 35 1.33 -20.67 -20.65
CA ASP A 35 0.44 -19.78 -19.88
C ASP A 35 0.99 -19.40 -18.49
N VAL A 36 2.31 -19.18 -18.37
CA VAL A 36 2.99 -19.00 -17.06
C VAL A 36 2.99 -17.56 -16.55
N SER A 37 2.46 -16.59 -17.31
CA SER A 37 2.11 -15.26 -16.80
C SER A 37 0.74 -14.86 -17.34
N GLY A 38 -0.33 -15.06 -16.56
CA GLY A 38 -1.69 -14.66 -16.92
C GLY A 38 -1.93 -13.13 -16.99
N LEU A 39 -0.86 -12.33 -16.98
CA LEU A 39 -0.90 -10.87 -17.06
C LEU A 39 -0.27 -10.45 -18.39
N HIS A 40 -1.02 -9.68 -19.18
CA HIS A 40 -0.55 -9.19 -20.46
C HIS A 40 0.59 -8.20 -20.22
N LYS A 41 1.80 -8.51 -20.70
CA LYS A 41 2.97 -7.63 -20.53
C LYS A 41 2.79 -6.34 -21.33
N GLY A 42 3.11 -5.21 -20.71
CA GLY A 42 3.15 -3.91 -21.37
C GLY A 42 1.80 -3.31 -21.76
N VAL A 43 0.70 -3.77 -21.17
CA VAL A 43 -0.64 -3.20 -21.39
C VAL A 43 -0.83 -1.87 -20.65
N LEU A 44 -0.09 -1.65 -19.56
CA LEU A 44 -0.23 -0.44 -18.75
C LEU A 44 0.74 0.66 -19.20
N GLY A 45 0.18 1.81 -19.55
CA GLY A 45 0.93 3.03 -19.84
C GLY A 45 1.36 3.78 -18.58
N GLN A 46 2.32 4.70 -18.69
CA GLN A 46 2.80 5.49 -17.54
C GLN A 46 1.67 6.27 -16.84
N GLY A 47 0.74 6.86 -17.60
CA GLY A 47 -0.39 7.60 -17.04
C GLY A 47 -1.33 6.73 -16.20
N GLU A 48 -1.51 5.46 -16.59
CA GLU A 48 -2.40 4.52 -15.91
C GLU A 48 -1.81 4.06 -14.59
N VAL A 49 -0.49 3.81 -14.55
CA VAL A 49 0.21 3.48 -13.31
C VAL A 49 0.28 4.69 -12.37
N ILE A 50 0.52 5.91 -12.89
CA ILE A 50 0.44 7.15 -12.10
C ILE A 50 -0.94 7.24 -11.45
N PHE A 51 -1.97 7.02 -12.25
CA PHE A 51 -3.32 7.13 -11.78
C PHE A 51 -3.65 6.09 -10.71
N GLN A 52 -3.24 4.83 -10.88
CA GLN A 52 -3.41 3.80 -9.85
C GLN A 52 -2.83 4.26 -8.51
N ALA A 53 -1.60 4.79 -8.51
CA ALA A 53 -0.95 5.29 -7.29
C ALA A 53 -1.70 6.47 -6.70
N VAL A 54 -2.13 7.42 -7.53
CA VAL A 54 -2.93 8.58 -7.11
C VAL A 54 -4.28 8.15 -6.53
N SER A 55 -5.02 7.25 -7.16
CA SER A 55 -6.29 6.75 -6.64
C SER A 55 -6.16 5.99 -5.34
N HIS A 56 -5.08 5.23 -5.18
CA HIS A 56 -4.83 4.53 -3.94
C HIS A 56 -4.59 5.53 -2.79
N LEU A 57 -3.80 6.58 -3.05
CA LEU A 57 -3.59 7.70 -2.12
C LEU A 57 -4.90 8.45 -1.80
N GLY A 58 -5.82 8.52 -2.76
CA GLY A 58 -7.12 9.17 -2.62
C GLY A 58 -7.02 10.68 -2.31
N PRO A 59 -6.73 11.55 -3.29
CA PRO A 59 -6.56 12.98 -3.10
C PRO A 59 -7.67 13.67 -2.29
N ALA A 60 -8.93 13.39 -2.62
CA ALA A 60 -10.06 13.97 -1.91
C ALA A 60 -10.29 13.28 -0.55
N LEU A 61 -10.29 11.95 -0.52
CA LEU A 61 -10.45 11.17 0.71
C LEU A 61 -9.42 11.61 1.75
N GLY A 62 -8.14 11.62 1.38
CA GLY A 62 -7.04 11.94 2.28
C GLY A 62 -7.24 13.28 2.98
N ILE A 63 -7.33 14.38 2.23
CA ILE A 63 -7.35 15.71 2.87
C ILE A 63 -8.65 16.05 3.56
N ILE A 64 -9.80 15.69 2.98
CA ILE A 64 -11.11 15.96 3.59
C ILE A 64 -11.19 15.31 4.97
N VAL A 65 -10.56 14.15 5.09
CA VAL A 65 -10.61 13.34 6.29
C VAL A 65 -9.50 13.69 7.28
N ILE A 66 -8.24 13.65 6.85
CA ILE A 66 -7.10 13.81 7.76
C ILE A 66 -6.84 15.29 8.05
N GLY A 67 -7.21 16.22 7.17
CA GLY A 67 -7.04 17.66 7.41
C GLY A 67 -7.64 18.13 8.74
N PRO A 68 -8.95 17.95 8.99
CA PRO A 68 -9.58 18.31 10.26
C PRO A 68 -9.01 17.54 11.46
N GLN A 69 -8.65 16.26 11.28
CA GLN A 69 -8.02 15.47 12.33
C GLN A 69 -6.66 16.04 12.76
N LEU A 70 -5.82 16.44 11.79
CA LEU A 70 -4.55 17.11 12.07
C LEU A 70 -4.79 18.45 12.75
N ALA A 71 -5.83 19.18 12.31
CA ALA A 71 -6.18 20.47 12.89
C ALA A 71 -6.59 20.32 14.37
N GLY A 72 -7.28 19.25 14.75
CA GLY A 72 -7.56 18.92 16.15
C GLY A 72 -6.32 18.59 16.99
N LEU A 73 -5.20 18.18 16.38
CA LEU A 73 -3.96 17.83 17.08
C LEU A 73 -2.95 18.98 17.16
N VAL A 74 -2.85 19.79 16.10
CA VAL A 74 -1.82 20.82 15.93
C VAL A 74 -2.35 22.21 15.56
N GLY A 75 -3.67 22.40 15.55
CA GLY A 75 -4.31 23.67 15.23
C GLY A 75 -3.90 24.18 13.85
N ALA A 76 -3.31 25.39 13.81
CA ALA A 76 -2.95 26.05 12.55
C ALA A 76 -1.87 25.32 11.76
N ALA A 77 -1.06 24.49 12.43
CA ALA A 77 0.15 23.91 11.85
C ALA A 77 -0.11 22.73 10.90
N VAL A 78 -1.36 22.48 10.47
CA VAL A 78 -1.68 21.40 9.51
C VAL A 78 -0.79 21.43 8.27
N PRO A 79 -0.58 22.57 7.58
CA PRO A 79 0.25 22.61 6.38
C PRO A 79 1.71 22.24 6.64
N LEU A 80 2.24 22.61 7.81
CA LEU A 80 3.58 22.20 8.25
C LEU A 80 3.67 20.68 8.39
N ILE A 81 2.70 20.06 9.06
CA ILE A 81 2.67 18.61 9.26
C ILE A 81 2.56 17.86 7.92
N LEU A 82 1.68 18.34 7.02
CA LEU A 82 1.55 17.78 5.68
C LEU A 82 2.84 17.91 4.87
N LEU A 83 3.53 19.05 4.98
CA LEU A 83 4.82 19.26 4.32
C LEU A 83 5.92 18.37 4.90
N MET A 84 5.97 18.20 6.22
CA MET A 84 6.91 17.29 6.88
C MET A 84 6.68 15.84 6.43
N ALA A 85 5.43 15.39 6.40
CA ALA A 85 5.06 14.06 5.91
C ALA A 85 5.40 13.88 4.43
N LEU A 86 5.11 14.88 3.59
CA LEU A 86 5.49 14.90 2.17
C LEU A 86 7.00 14.71 2.01
N VAL A 87 7.82 15.46 2.75
CA VAL A 87 9.29 15.33 2.66
C VAL A 87 9.75 13.94 3.13
N ALA A 88 9.25 13.45 4.26
CA ALA A 88 9.61 12.14 4.80
C ALA A 88 9.29 11.00 3.81
N ILE A 89 8.09 11.06 3.22
CA ILE A 89 7.63 10.04 2.28
C ILE A 89 8.28 10.22 0.91
N LEU A 90 8.59 11.43 0.46
CA LEU A 90 9.36 11.65 -0.76
C LEU A 90 10.75 11.03 -0.66
N LEU A 91 11.44 11.18 0.48
CA LEU A 91 12.73 10.52 0.70
C LEU A 91 12.60 8.98 0.63
N THR A 92 11.54 8.43 1.23
CA THR A 92 11.23 7.00 1.14
C THR A 92 10.87 6.57 -0.29
N GLY A 93 10.09 7.38 -1.01
CA GLY A 93 9.72 7.18 -2.40
C GLY A 93 10.94 7.18 -3.31
N LEU A 94 11.95 8.02 -3.05
CA LEU A 94 13.23 7.99 -3.76
C LEU A 94 13.98 6.68 -3.52
N CYS A 95 13.96 6.12 -2.30
CA CYS A 95 14.48 4.79 -2.01
C CYS A 95 13.79 3.70 -2.84
N VAL A 96 12.47 3.66 -2.82
CA VAL A 96 11.67 2.72 -3.61
C VAL A 96 11.95 2.88 -5.10
N SER A 97 12.04 4.11 -5.59
CA SER A 97 12.37 4.41 -6.98
C SER A 97 13.78 3.94 -7.36
N MET A 98 14.72 3.83 -6.44
CA MET A 98 16.03 3.21 -6.71
C MET A 98 15.92 1.68 -6.78
N LEU A 99 15.14 1.07 -5.88
CA LEU A 99 14.90 -0.38 -5.88
C LEU A 99 14.15 -0.82 -7.12
N ALA A 100 13.04 -0.16 -7.46
CA ALA A 100 12.19 -0.47 -8.62
C ALA A 100 12.93 -0.33 -9.97
N ARG A 101 13.96 0.54 -10.07
CA ARG A 101 14.83 0.62 -11.25
C ARG A 101 15.65 -0.64 -11.47
N LYS A 102 16.08 -1.28 -10.38
CA LYS A 102 16.97 -2.45 -10.39
C LYS A 102 16.21 -3.76 -10.36
N LEU A 103 15.10 -3.79 -9.63
CA LEU A 103 14.25 -4.95 -9.40
C LEU A 103 12.81 -4.61 -9.83
N PRO A 104 12.49 -4.53 -11.13
CA PRO A 104 11.11 -4.34 -11.57
C PRO A 104 10.34 -5.65 -11.32
N SER A 105 9.75 -5.80 -10.14
CA SER A 105 9.08 -7.02 -9.69
C SER A 105 7.67 -6.71 -9.20
N SER A 106 6.71 -7.56 -9.56
CA SER A 106 5.33 -7.52 -9.06
C SER A 106 5.23 -7.78 -7.54
N GLY A 107 6.28 -8.33 -6.91
CA GLY A 107 6.34 -8.56 -5.46
C GLY A 107 6.56 -7.31 -4.62
N GLY A 108 6.74 -6.12 -5.22
CA GLY A 108 6.85 -4.85 -4.50
C GLY A 108 7.91 -4.83 -3.39
N TYR A 109 7.58 -4.22 -2.24
CA TYR A 109 8.49 -4.11 -1.10
C TYR A 109 8.95 -5.45 -0.55
N TYR A 110 8.10 -6.47 -0.57
CA TYR A 110 8.50 -7.82 -0.17
C TYR A 110 9.72 -8.29 -0.99
N SER A 111 9.62 -8.19 -2.32
CA SER A 111 10.70 -8.56 -3.23
C SER A 111 11.96 -7.70 -3.00
N TYR A 112 11.78 -6.39 -2.82
CA TYR A 112 12.91 -5.48 -2.59
C TYR A 112 13.66 -5.80 -1.29
N VAL A 113 12.92 -6.12 -0.22
CA VAL A 113 13.50 -6.44 1.07
C VAL A 113 14.14 -7.83 1.09
N SER A 114 13.52 -8.84 0.48
CA SER A 114 14.12 -10.17 0.34
C SER A 114 15.46 -10.12 -0.40
N HIS A 115 15.53 -9.38 -1.51
CA HIS A 115 16.77 -9.25 -2.30
C HIS A 115 17.86 -8.42 -1.59
N GLY A 116 17.45 -7.42 -0.82
CA GLY A 116 18.36 -6.51 -0.10
C GLY A 116 18.86 -7.08 1.22
N LEU A 117 17.94 -7.38 2.15
CA LEU A 117 18.22 -7.77 3.54
C LEU A 117 18.09 -9.29 3.79
N GLY A 118 17.57 -10.04 2.82
CA GLY A 118 17.39 -11.49 2.90
C GLY A 118 15.96 -11.91 3.27
N GLU A 119 15.65 -13.19 3.05
CA GLU A 119 14.29 -13.73 3.15
C GLU A 119 13.61 -13.57 4.52
N ARG A 120 14.38 -13.52 5.61
CA ARG A 120 13.80 -13.27 6.95
C ARG A 120 13.15 -11.89 7.02
N ALA A 121 13.85 -10.87 6.53
CA ALA A 121 13.34 -9.50 6.50
C ALA A 121 12.21 -9.36 5.48
N GLY A 122 12.30 -10.10 4.36
CA GLY A 122 11.20 -10.24 3.41
C GLY A 122 9.93 -10.78 4.08
N PHE A 123 10.02 -11.88 4.81
CA PHE A 123 8.88 -12.44 5.54
C PHE A 123 8.28 -11.44 6.54
N VAL A 124 9.10 -10.75 7.33
CA VAL A 124 8.60 -9.71 8.25
C VAL A 124 7.88 -8.60 7.48
N THR A 125 8.38 -8.23 6.30
CA THR A 125 7.73 -7.26 5.41
C THR A 125 6.36 -7.76 4.96
N ALA A 126 6.24 -8.99 4.46
CA ALA A 126 4.96 -9.58 4.07
C ALA A 126 3.99 -9.74 5.25
N TRP A 127 4.50 -10.09 6.43
CA TRP A 127 3.72 -10.19 7.66
C TRP A 127 3.15 -8.84 8.12
N ALA A 128 3.94 -7.78 7.97
CA ALA A 128 3.48 -6.41 8.20
C ALA A 128 2.44 -5.97 7.15
N TYR A 129 2.62 -6.32 5.86
CA TYR A 129 1.62 -6.07 4.82
C TYR A 129 0.26 -6.71 5.15
N PHE A 130 0.26 -7.95 5.64
CA PHE A 130 -0.97 -8.65 6.01
C PHE A 130 -1.75 -7.95 7.14
N LEU A 131 -1.07 -7.16 7.97
CA LEU A 131 -1.71 -6.40 9.03
C LEU A 131 -2.60 -5.28 8.49
N TYR A 132 -2.20 -4.61 7.41
CA TYR A 132 -2.81 -3.34 7.03
C TYR A 132 -3.48 -3.32 5.66
N ASP A 133 -2.92 -4.02 4.67
CA ASP A 133 -3.41 -3.95 3.29
C ASP A 133 -4.88 -4.44 3.16
N PRO A 134 -5.30 -5.51 3.85
CA PRO A 134 -6.72 -5.93 3.84
C PRO A 134 -7.68 -4.96 4.53
N LEU A 135 -7.19 -4.00 5.33
CA LEU A 135 -7.99 -3.05 6.12
C LEU A 135 -8.15 -1.68 5.43
N ILE A 136 -7.56 -1.49 4.25
CA ILE A 136 -7.74 -0.26 3.46
C ILE A 136 -9.23 0.00 3.14
N PRO A 137 -10.04 -0.99 2.72
CA PRO A 137 -11.47 -0.77 2.50
C PRO A 137 -12.21 -0.38 3.78
N THR A 138 -11.84 -0.96 4.94
CA THR A 138 -12.39 -0.59 6.25
C THR A 138 -12.18 0.88 6.53
N ILE A 139 -10.94 1.37 6.39
CA ILE A 139 -10.63 2.78 6.65
C ILE A 139 -11.41 3.69 5.70
N ALA A 140 -11.30 3.45 4.39
CA ALA A 140 -11.96 4.29 3.38
C ALA A 140 -13.48 4.40 3.61
N THR A 141 -14.14 3.28 3.93
CA THR A 141 -15.61 3.25 4.11
C THR A 141 -16.08 3.78 5.45
N LEU A 142 -15.40 3.46 6.57
CA LEU A 142 -15.73 4.00 7.90
C LEU A 142 -15.70 5.52 7.89
N PHE A 143 -14.66 6.08 7.28
CA PHE A 143 -14.49 7.52 7.20
C PHE A 143 -15.56 8.21 6.40
N THR A 144 -15.77 7.72 5.18
CA THR A 144 -16.74 8.29 4.27
C THR A 144 -18.12 8.24 4.90
N ALA A 145 -18.45 7.16 5.61
CA ALA A 145 -19.70 7.07 6.36
C ALA A 145 -19.78 8.05 7.54
N GLY A 146 -18.72 8.19 8.34
CA GLY A 146 -18.71 9.13 9.47
C GLY A 146 -18.80 10.60 9.08
N ILE A 147 -18.37 10.95 7.86
CA ILE A 147 -18.53 12.31 7.31
C ILE A 147 -19.88 12.47 6.62
N LEU A 148 -20.31 11.49 5.82
CA LEU A 148 -21.55 11.61 5.06
C LEU A 148 -22.80 11.52 5.93
N GLU A 149 -22.78 10.80 7.04
CA GLU A 149 -23.92 10.75 7.98
C GLU A 149 -24.38 12.17 8.41
N PRO A 150 -23.53 13.01 9.06
CA PRO A 150 -23.95 14.36 9.43
C PRO A 150 -24.19 15.26 8.22
N VAL A 151 -23.40 15.14 7.14
CA VAL A 151 -23.58 15.97 5.93
C VAL A 151 -24.93 15.71 5.27
N ILE A 152 -25.35 14.46 5.15
CA ILE A 152 -26.65 14.06 4.59
C ILE A 152 -27.77 14.56 5.49
N GLU A 153 -27.64 14.41 6.81
CA GLU A 153 -28.67 14.86 7.75
C GLU A 153 -28.85 16.39 7.70
N GLN A 154 -27.75 17.14 7.70
CA GLN A 154 -27.75 18.61 7.64
C GLN A 154 -28.29 19.15 6.31
N ASN A 155 -27.86 18.58 5.17
CA ASN A 155 -28.15 19.15 3.85
C ASN A 155 -29.37 18.53 3.14
N LEU A 156 -29.74 17.30 3.45
CA LEU A 156 -30.89 16.59 2.83
C LEU A 156 -32.07 16.36 3.79
N GLY A 157 -31.90 16.62 5.09
CA GLY A 157 -32.99 16.60 6.07
C GLY A 157 -33.49 15.22 6.47
N PHE A 158 -32.74 14.14 6.15
CA PHE A 158 -33.04 12.79 6.64
C PHE A 158 -31.79 12.13 7.23
N HIS A 159 -32.00 11.35 8.30
CA HIS A 159 -30.91 10.65 8.97
C HIS A 159 -30.63 9.32 8.27
N LEU A 160 -29.41 9.17 7.74
CA LEU A 160 -28.90 7.91 7.18
C LEU A 160 -27.75 7.40 8.05
N PRO A 161 -27.97 6.35 8.88
CA PRO A 161 -26.97 5.90 9.82
C PRO A 161 -25.66 5.48 9.13
N TRP A 162 -24.51 5.84 9.71
CA TRP A 162 -23.19 5.53 9.14
C TRP A 162 -23.02 4.05 8.76
N TRP A 163 -23.57 3.12 9.54
CA TRP A 163 -23.42 1.68 9.29
C TRP A 163 -24.12 1.24 8.00
N VAL A 164 -25.24 1.90 7.63
CA VAL A 164 -25.91 1.67 6.34
C VAL A 164 -25.01 2.13 5.21
N ILE A 165 -24.41 3.33 5.34
CA ILE A 165 -23.49 3.88 4.35
C ILE A 165 -22.29 2.95 4.15
N VAL A 166 -21.68 2.46 5.24
CA VAL A 166 -20.58 1.48 5.19
C VAL A 166 -21.00 0.22 4.44
N LEU A 167 -22.14 -0.37 4.79
CA LEU A 167 -22.61 -1.61 4.15
C LEU A 167 -22.87 -1.42 2.66
N VAL A 168 -23.45 -0.29 2.26
CA VAL A 168 -23.69 0.04 0.86
C VAL A 168 -22.36 0.21 0.10
N LEU A 169 -21.41 0.98 0.65
CA LEU A 169 -20.10 1.17 0.01
C LEU A 169 -19.34 -0.15 -0.13
N LEU A 170 -19.29 -0.96 0.93
CA LEU A 170 -18.65 -2.28 0.88
C LEU A 170 -19.37 -3.24 -0.07
N ALA A 171 -20.70 -3.19 -0.17
CA ALA A 171 -21.46 -3.98 -1.14
C ALA A 171 -21.14 -3.58 -2.59
N ILE A 172 -21.02 -2.27 -2.87
CA ILE A 172 -20.61 -1.76 -4.19
C ILE A 172 -19.20 -2.26 -4.52
N VAL A 173 -18.25 -2.10 -3.60
CA VAL A 173 -16.85 -2.56 -3.75
C VAL A 173 -16.79 -4.08 -3.97
N HIS A 174 -17.52 -4.85 -3.17
CA HIS A 174 -17.59 -6.30 -3.28
C HIS A 174 -18.17 -6.74 -4.63
N PHE A 175 -19.30 -6.16 -5.04
CA PHE A 175 -19.95 -6.49 -6.30
C PHE A 175 -19.04 -6.17 -7.49
N ALA A 176 -18.43 -4.99 -7.51
CA ALA A 176 -17.52 -4.57 -8.57
C ALA A 176 -16.31 -5.51 -8.68
N THR A 177 -15.69 -5.86 -7.56
CA THR A 177 -14.51 -6.75 -7.54
C THR A 177 -14.87 -8.20 -7.90
N VAL A 178 -16.01 -8.73 -7.43
CA VAL A 178 -16.49 -10.08 -7.80
C VAL A 178 -16.80 -10.18 -9.28
N ARG A 179 -17.46 -9.16 -9.85
CA ARG A 179 -17.76 -9.09 -11.29
C ARG A 179 -16.51 -8.92 -12.15
N GLY A 180 -15.36 -8.61 -11.54
CA GLY A 180 -14.12 -8.29 -12.25
C GLY A 180 -14.21 -6.97 -13.00
N ILE A 181 -15.04 -6.03 -12.51
CA ILE A 181 -15.16 -4.70 -13.09
C ILE A 181 -13.84 -3.98 -12.84
N GLN A 182 -13.03 -3.91 -13.89
CA GLN A 182 -11.87 -3.04 -13.95
C GLN A 182 -12.33 -1.78 -14.69
N PRO A 183 -12.44 -0.63 -14.01
CA PRO A 183 -12.68 0.62 -14.71
C PRO A 183 -11.64 0.78 -15.81
N SER A 184 -12.07 1.22 -16.99
CA SER A 184 -11.12 1.54 -18.06
C SER A 184 -10.10 2.53 -17.49
N ALA A 185 -8.81 2.31 -17.75
CA ALA A 185 -7.76 3.17 -17.22
C ALA A 185 -7.99 4.66 -17.55
N ARG A 186 -8.64 4.97 -18.68
CA ARG A 186 -9.07 6.33 -19.05
C ARG A 186 -10.14 6.91 -18.11
N LEU A 187 -11.13 6.09 -17.74
CA LEU A 187 -12.19 6.49 -16.83
C LEU A 187 -11.62 6.76 -15.44
N THR A 188 -10.78 5.85 -14.94
CA THR A 188 -10.09 6.02 -13.67
C THR A 188 -9.32 7.34 -13.73
N VAL A 189 -8.43 7.53 -14.73
CA VAL A 189 -7.69 8.80 -14.96
C VAL A 189 -8.56 10.04 -14.91
N ALA A 190 -9.64 10.08 -15.69
CA ALA A 190 -10.52 11.23 -15.75
C ALA A 190 -11.14 11.57 -14.38
N VAL A 191 -11.56 10.55 -13.65
CA VAL A 191 -12.30 10.68 -12.40
C VAL A 191 -11.40 11.13 -11.24
N GLY A 192 -10.16 10.62 -11.13
CA GLY A 192 -9.26 11.14 -10.09
C GLY A 192 -8.60 12.49 -10.44
N ILE A 193 -8.49 12.85 -11.73
CA ILE A 193 -8.21 14.25 -12.12
C ILE A 193 -9.36 15.15 -11.68
N ALA A 194 -10.61 14.75 -11.95
CA ALA A 194 -11.79 15.52 -11.58
C ALA A 194 -11.88 15.77 -10.07
N GLU A 195 -11.67 14.74 -9.22
CA GLU A 195 -11.69 14.94 -7.76
C GLU A 195 -10.55 15.85 -7.28
N SER A 196 -9.35 15.69 -7.85
CA SER A 196 -8.20 16.54 -7.50
C SER A 196 -8.46 18.00 -7.88
N LEU A 197 -9.09 18.23 -9.03
CA LEU A 197 -9.50 19.57 -9.47
C LEU A 197 -10.59 20.16 -8.56
N ILE A 198 -11.54 19.36 -8.07
CA ILE A 198 -12.54 19.82 -7.09
C ILE A 198 -11.82 20.34 -5.83
N ILE A 199 -10.88 19.58 -5.29
CA ILE A 199 -10.12 19.98 -4.09
C ILE A 199 -9.29 21.25 -4.34
N VAL A 200 -8.56 21.31 -5.46
CA VAL A 200 -7.74 22.49 -5.81
C VAL A 200 -8.61 23.72 -6.05
N ALA A 201 -9.72 23.57 -6.79
CA ALA A 201 -10.64 24.67 -7.05
C ALA A 201 -11.27 25.20 -5.76
N PHE A 202 -11.67 24.29 -4.85
CA PHE A 202 -12.21 24.67 -3.56
C PHE A 202 -11.15 25.37 -2.67
N ALA A 203 -9.92 24.86 -2.64
CA ALA A 203 -8.82 25.50 -1.94
C ALA A 203 -8.53 26.92 -2.47
N VAL A 204 -8.44 27.09 -3.79
CA VAL A 204 -8.27 28.42 -4.42
C VAL A 204 -9.44 29.33 -4.10
N PHE A 205 -10.67 28.82 -4.13
CA PHE A 205 -11.86 29.57 -3.76
C PHE A 205 -11.81 30.09 -2.32
N LEU A 206 -11.41 29.25 -1.35
CA LEU A 206 -11.23 29.66 0.05
C LEU A 206 -10.16 30.75 0.19
N LEU A 207 -9.03 30.63 -0.52
CA LEU A 207 -7.96 31.64 -0.50
C LEU A 207 -8.45 32.98 -1.06
N VAL A 208 -9.18 32.97 -2.18
CA VAL A 208 -9.77 34.17 -2.78
C VAL A 208 -10.80 34.81 -1.84
N ARG A 209 -11.67 34.00 -1.20
CA ARG A 209 -12.67 34.48 -0.24
C ARG A 209 -12.06 35.06 1.03
N THR A 210 -10.92 34.52 1.47
CA THR A 210 -10.22 35.01 2.66
C THR A 210 -9.45 36.31 2.40
N GLY A 211 -9.10 36.59 1.14
CA GLY A 211 -8.49 37.86 0.75
C GLY A 211 -7.07 38.04 1.31
N SER A 212 -6.72 39.26 1.70
CA SER A 212 -5.35 39.59 2.14
C SER A 212 -4.90 38.83 3.40
N ALA A 213 -5.84 38.44 4.27
CA ALA A 213 -5.57 37.60 5.44
C ALA A 213 -5.03 36.21 5.07
N ALA A 214 -5.20 35.78 3.81
CA ALA A 214 -4.66 34.53 3.32
C ALA A 214 -3.16 34.53 3.08
N PHE A 215 -2.50 35.68 3.06
CA PHE A 215 -1.05 35.79 2.87
C PHE A 215 -0.32 35.81 4.21
N THR A 216 -0.25 34.66 4.89
CA THR A 216 0.46 34.50 6.16
C THR A 216 1.30 33.23 6.18
N PHE A 217 2.41 33.25 6.91
CA PHE A 217 3.23 32.07 7.17
C PHE A 217 2.88 31.36 8.49
N ASP A 218 1.88 31.84 9.23
CA ASP A 218 1.51 31.28 10.53
C ASP A 218 1.13 29.79 10.49
N PRO A 219 0.41 29.29 9.46
CA PRO A 219 0.15 27.84 9.34
C PRO A 219 1.41 26.97 9.13
N PHE A 220 2.57 27.59 8.86
CA PHE A 220 3.86 26.91 8.78
C PHE A 220 4.70 27.03 10.07
N ARG A 221 4.09 27.48 11.17
CA ARG A 221 4.74 27.65 12.48
C ARG A 221 4.05 26.77 13.52
N LEU A 222 4.85 26.17 14.41
CA LEU A 222 4.34 25.47 15.60
C LEU A 222 4.05 26.43 16.76
N SER A 223 4.71 27.59 16.78
CA SER A 223 4.57 28.60 17.83
C SER A 223 3.13 29.12 17.90
N GLY A 224 2.57 29.17 19.11
CA GLY A 224 1.21 29.68 19.34
C GLY A 224 0.10 28.62 19.21
N THR A 225 0.43 27.38 18.85
CA THR A 225 -0.58 26.29 18.75
C THR A 225 -0.87 25.59 20.09
N GLY A 226 -0.02 25.78 21.10
CA GLY A 226 -0.10 25.02 22.37
C GLY A 226 0.22 23.53 22.24
N SER A 227 0.67 23.08 21.05
CA SER A 227 0.92 21.67 20.76
C SER A 227 2.14 21.16 21.51
N SER A 228 1.98 20.02 22.18
CA SER A 228 3.10 19.26 22.74
C SER A 228 3.93 18.60 21.63
N THR A 229 5.19 18.27 21.91
CA THR A 229 6.03 17.48 20.98
C THR A 229 5.34 16.17 20.57
N ASN A 230 4.65 15.51 21.49
CA ASN A 230 3.96 14.24 21.22
C ASN A 230 2.78 14.41 20.26
N THR A 231 1.96 15.46 20.43
CA THR A 231 0.82 15.71 19.54
C THR A 231 1.28 16.08 18.12
N VAL A 232 2.40 16.81 18.00
CA VAL A 232 3.04 17.10 16.70
C VAL A 232 3.46 15.82 15.99
N PHE A 233 4.10 14.89 16.67
CA PHE A 233 4.54 13.65 16.04
C PHE A 233 3.42 12.63 15.81
N LEU A 234 2.38 12.62 16.65
CA LEU A 234 1.16 11.86 16.38
C LEU A 234 0.48 12.40 15.11
N ALA A 235 0.38 13.72 14.96
CA ALA A 235 -0.11 14.36 13.74
C ALA A 235 0.77 14.03 12.54
N PHE A 236 2.10 14.04 12.69
CA PHE A 236 3.02 13.58 11.65
C PHE A 236 2.77 12.13 11.24
N ALA A 237 2.48 11.22 12.17
CA ALA A 237 2.18 9.83 11.84
C ALA A 237 0.87 9.67 11.06
N PHE A 238 -0.19 10.40 11.41
CA PHE A 238 -1.39 10.50 10.57
C PHE A 238 -1.10 11.19 9.22
N GLY A 239 -0.16 12.14 9.20
CA GLY A 239 0.36 12.72 7.96
C GLY A 239 1.09 11.69 7.09
N VAL A 240 1.82 10.75 7.68
CA VAL A 240 2.44 9.63 6.95
C VAL A 240 1.37 8.67 6.43
N LEU A 241 0.32 8.41 7.22
CA LEU A 241 -0.82 7.57 6.81
C LEU A 241 -1.45 8.05 5.51
N LEU A 242 -1.62 9.37 5.33
CA LEU A 242 -2.11 9.97 4.08
C LEU A 242 -1.39 9.43 2.86
N PHE A 243 -0.07 9.31 2.93
CA PHE A 243 0.72 8.89 1.77
C PHE A 243 0.74 7.38 1.55
N THR A 244 0.04 6.58 2.36
CA THR A 244 -0.03 5.14 2.12
C THR A 244 -0.80 4.88 0.82
N GLY A 245 -0.16 4.20 -0.14
CA GLY A 245 -0.74 3.92 -1.46
C GLY A 245 0.12 4.32 -2.64
N PHE A 246 1.14 5.18 -2.45
CA PHE A 246 2.08 5.53 -3.54
C PHE A 246 2.80 4.29 -4.08
N GLU A 247 3.00 3.28 -3.23
CA GLU A 247 3.69 2.03 -3.51
C GLU A 247 2.86 1.05 -4.35
N SER A 248 1.56 1.29 -4.53
CA SER A 248 0.66 0.45 -5.32
C SER A 248 1.05 0.37 -6.81
N ALA A 249 1.92 1.27 -7.26
CA ALA A 249 2.54 1.18 -8.59
C ALA A 249 3.50 -0.02 -8.72
N ALA A 250 4.20 -0.42 -7.66
CA ALA A 250 5.25 -1.44 -7.74
C ALA A 250 4.73 -2.82 -8.16
N PRO A 251 3.60 -3.32 -7.63
CA PRO A 251 3.03 -4.60 -8.07
C PRO A 251 2.62 -4.66 -9.54
N LEU A 252 2.41 -3.51 -10.19
CA LEU A 252 2.04 -3.42 -11.60
C LEU A 252 3.26 -3.45 -12.55
N ALA A 253 4.47 -3.64 -12.03
CA ALA A 253 5.69 -3.60 -12.83
C ALA A 253 5.68 -4.55 -14.04
N GLU A 254 5.09 -5.74 -13.92
CA GLU A 254 5.08 -6.73 -15.01
C GLU A 254 4.08 -6.40 -16.13
N GLU A 255 3.01 -5.69 -15.79
CA GLU A 255 1.97 -5.22 -16.72
C GLU A 255 2.36 -3.88 -17.37
N THR A 256 3.34 -3.17 -16.80
CA THR A 256 3.72 -1.81 -17.21
C THR A 256 4.71 -1.80 -18.36
N ALA A 257 4.47 -0.94 -19.35
CA ALA A 257 5.46 -0.66 -20.39
C ALA A 257 6.68 0.08 -19.81
N ASN A 258 7.89 -0.46 -20.02
CA ASN A 258 9.15 0.10 -19.51
C ASN A 258 9.18 0.30 -17.98
N PRO A 259 9.01 -0.77 -17.17
CA PRO A 259 8.78 -0.65 -15.73
C PRO A 259 9.96 -0.02 -14.99
N ARG A 260 11.20 -0.25 -15.45
CA ARG A 260 12.42 0.36 -14.88
C ARG A 260 12.42 1.89 -14.96
N ARG A 261 11.57 2.50 -15.79
CA ARG A 261 11.42 3.97 -15.90
C ARG A 261 10.05 4.44 -15.41
N ALA A 262 8.99 3.71 -15.76
CA ALA A 262 7.63 4.08 -15.41
C ALA A 262 7.37 4.00 -13.89
N ILE A 263 7.65 2.87 -13.23
CA ILE A 263 7.38 2.71 -11.79
C ILE A 263 8.12 3.75 -10.93
N PRO A 264 9.43 3.98 -11.11
CA PRO A 264 10.17 4.98 -10.33
C PRO A 264 9.68 6.41 -10.53
N ARG A 265 9.23 6.75 -11.75
CA ARG A 265 8.66 8.06 -12.05
C ARG A 265 7.29 8.20 -11.41
N THR A 266 6.46 7.17 -11.53
CA THR A 266 5.14 7.14 -10.91
C THR A 266 5.22 7.40 -9.41
N VAL A 267 6.06 6.66 -8.69
CA VAL A 267 6.23 6.82 -7.23
C VAL A 267 6.53 8.27 -6.85
N VAL A 268 7.48 8.92 -7.54
CA VAL A 268 7.86 10.30 -7.22
C VAL A 268 6.77 11.30 -7.63
N ILE A 269 6.19 11.12 -8.82
CA ILE A 269 5.16 12.02 -9.35
C ILE A 269 3.91 11.96 -8.48
N SER A 270 3.45 10.77 -8.06
CA SER A 270 2.25 10.63 -7.23
C SER A 270 2.43 11.30 -5.87
N ILE A 271 3.57 11.07 -5.20
CA ILE A 271 3.88 11.71 -3.91
C ILE A 271 3.88 13.24 -4.04
N ILE A 272 4.59 13.79 -5.02
CA ILE A 272 4.68 15.26 -5.19
C ILE A 272 3.34 15.85 -5.60
N ALA A 273 2.66 15.26 -6.57
CA ALA A 273 1.40 15.78 -7.11
C ALA A 273 0.32 15.80 -6.03
N VAL A 274 0.08 14.67 -5.37
CA VAL A 274 -0.98 14.55 -4.35
C VAL A 274 -0.60 15.29 -3.08
N GLY A 275 0.65 15.18 -2.63
CA GLY A 275 1.13 15.90 -1.45
C GLY A 275 1.06 17.42 -1.61
N SER A 276 1.32 17.96 -2.80
CA SER A 276 1.15 19.39 -3.07
C SER A 276 -0.31 19.83 -2.98
N VAL A 277 -1.24 19.01 -3.50
CA VAL A 277 -2.69 19.25 -3.37
C VAL A 277 -3.09 19.27 -1.90
N TRP A 278 -2.59 18.34 -1.09
CA TRP A 278 -2.88 18.29 0.34
C TRP A 278 -2.32 19.47 1.11
N VAL A 279 -1.06 19.86 0.88
CA VAL A 279 -0.47 21.04 1.53
C VAL A 279 -1.27 22.31 1.17
N LEU A 280 -1.64 22.48 -0.10
CA LEU A 280 -2.46 23.60 -0.56
C LEU A 280 -3.85 23.61 0.10
N ALA A 281 -4.55 22.47 0.06
CA ALA A 281 -5.91 22.36 0.59
C ALA A 281 -5.93 22.47 2.13
N GLY A 282 -4.96 21.89 2.83
CA GLY A 282 -4.80 22.05 4.27
C GLY A 282 -4.50 23.51 4.65
N TYR A 283 -3.67 24.21 3.86
CA TYR A 283 -3.41 25.64 4.07
C TYR A 283 -4.67 26.48 3.86
N ALA A 284 -5.38 26.24 2.76
CA ALA A 284 -6.63 26.93 2.46
C ALA A 284 -7.72 26.67 3.51
N MET A 285 -7.81 25.45 4.05
CA MET A 285 -8.73 25.09 5.13
C MET A 285 -8.42 25.89 6.41
N VAL A 286 -7.16 25.90 6.87
CA VAL A 286 -6.77 26.62 8.10
C VAL A 286 -7.01 28.12 7.97
N VAL A 287 -6.60 28.71 6.84
CA VAL A 287 -6.75 30.13 6.58
C VAL A 287 -8.22 30.52 6.40
N GLY A 288 -8.99 29.72 5.66
CA GLY A 288 -10.42 29.94 5.43
C GLY A 288 -11.28 29.79 6.68
N TRP A 289 -10.85 28.93 7.62
CA TRP A 289 -11.47 28.84 8.95
C TRP A 289 -11.25 30.10 9.77
N GLY A 290 -10.01 30.61 9.73
CA GLY A 290 -9.55 31.78 10.49
C GLY A 290 -8.53 31.35 11.54
N THR A 291 -7.34 31.93 11.49
CA THR A 291 -6.18 31.52 12.30
C THR A 291 -6.32 31.80 13.80
N GLY A 292 -7.32 32.61 14.21
CA GLY A 292 -7.56 33.00 15.61
C GLY A 292 -8.49 32.09 16.41
N SER A 293 -9.27 31.19 15.78
CA SER A 293 -10.26 30.34 16.44
C SER A 293 -10.22 28.90 15.91
N LEU A 294 -9.08 28.24 16.12
CA LEU A 294 -8.81 26.88 15.64
C LEU A 294 -9.06 25.80 16.70
N ALA A 295 -9.62 26.16 17.87
CA ALA A 295 -9.97 25.17 18.88
C ALA A 295 -11.06 24.20 18.37
N ASP A 296 -11.95 24.69 17.51
CA ASP A 296 -13.14 23.95 17.07
C ASP A 296 -13.03 23.37 15.65
N ILE A 297 -11.96 23.66 14.90
CA ILE A 297 -11.81 23.18 13.51
C ILE A 297 -11.76 21.64 13.42
N GLY A 298 -11.37 20.97 14.50
CA GLY A 298 -11.40 19.52 14.64
C GLY A 298 -12.53 19.01 15.54
N ALA A 299 -13.39 19.90 16.05
CA ALA A 299 -14.49 19.57 16.96
C ALA A 299 -15.85 19.79 16.27
N GLY A 300 -16.59 18.71 16.05
CA GLY A 300 -17.92 18.75 15.43
C GLY A 300 -17.91 18.42 13.95
N GLU A 301 -18.50 19.31 13.14
CA GLU A 301 -18.65 19.10 11.69
C GLU A 301 -17.29 19.09 10.98
N ASN A 302 -17.19 18.33 9.87
CA ASN A 302 -15.98 18.32 9.06
C ASN A 302 -15.65 19.71 8.51
N ALA A 303 -14.44 20.21 8.79
CA ALA A 303 -14.07 21.60 8.46
C ALA A 303 -14.22 21.96 6.97
N PHE A 304 -13.99 21.02 6.03
CA PHE A 304 -14.19 21.30 4.61
C PHE A 304 -15.66 21.50 4.26
N PHE A 305 -16.56 20.70 4.86
CA PHE A 305 -18.00 20.80 4.64
C PHE A 305 -18.58 22.05 5.34
N ALA A 306 -18.16 22.33 6.57
CA ALA A 306 -18.56 23.56 7.26
C ALA A 306 -18.11 24.83 6.52
N LEU A 307 -16.89 24.82 5.94
CA LEU A 307 -16.42 25.91 5.09
C LEU A 307 -17.18 25.98 3.76
N ALA A 308 -17.58 24.84 3.21
CA ALA A 308 -18.40 24.80 2.00
C ALA A 308 -19.74 25.48 2.28
N ASP A 309 -20.43 25.10 3.34
CA ASP A 309 -21.73 25.65 3.70
C ASP A 309 -21.64 27.14 4.08
N ARG A 310 -20.54 27.55 4.74
CA ARG A 310 -20.27 28.96 5.07
C ARG A 310 -20.12 29.86 3.84
N PHE A 311 -19.46 29.37 2.77
CA PHE A 311 -19.08 30.21 1.63
C PHE A 311 -19.85 29.92 0.32
N SER A 312 -20.53 28.77 0.21
CA SER A 312 -21.29 28.35 -0.98
C SER A 312 -22.25 27.17 -0.69
N GLY A 313 -23.57 27.40 -0.78
CA GLY A 313 -24.58 26.39 -0.44
C GLY A 313 -24.64 25.11 -1.31
N TRP A 314 -23.85 25.00 -2.38
CA TRP A 314 -23.77 23.79 -3.23
C TRP A 314 -22.38 23.15 -3.25
N ALA A 315 -21.37 23.78 -2.62
CA ALA A 315 -19.99 23.26 -2.66
C ALA A 315 -19.85 21.93 -1.90
N TRP A 316 -20.68 21.70 -0.88
CA TRP A 316 -20.72 20.44 -0.13
C TRP A 316 -21.00 19.24 -1.06
N LEU A 317 -21.84 19.40 -2.10
CA LEU A 317 -22.18 18.32 -3.02
C LEU A 317 -20.96 17.90 -3.85
N LEU A 318 -20.16 18.86 -4.32
CA LEU A 318 -18.92 18.54 -5.04
C LEU A 318 -17.91 17.83 -4.13
N LEU A 319 -17.78 18.28 -2.88
CA LEU A 319 -16.91 17.64 -1.90
C LEU A 319 -17.38 16.22 -1.56
N ALA A 320 -18.69 16.01 -1.40
CA ALA A 320 -19.29 14.69 -1.15
C ALA A 320 -19.06 13.75 -2.33
N LEU A 321 -19.23 14.22 -3.58
CA LEU A 321 -18.96 13.42 -4.78
C LEU A 321 -17.48 13.07 -4.91
N ALA A 322 -16.58 14.03 -4.65
CA ALA A 322 -15.14 13.80 -4.64
C ALA A 322 -14.74 12.79 -3.55
N LEU A 323 -15.28 12.94 -2.34
CA LEU A 323 -15.05 12.02 -1.22
C LEU A 323 -15.53 10.59 -1.53
N LEU A 324 -16.78 10.44 -2.01
CA LEU A 324 -17.35 9.15 -2.38
C LEU A 324 -16.52 8.46 -3.46
N ASN A 325 -16.14 9.22 -4.49
CA ASN A 325 -15.34 8.69 -5.57
C ASN A 325 -13.97 8.19 -5.08
N SER A 326 -13.26 9.05 -4.33
CA SER A 326 -11.93 8.76 -3.80
C SER A 326 -11.97 7.55 -2.85
N SER A 327 -13.00 7.48 -2.01
CA SER A 327 -13.25 6.34 -1.13
C SER A 327 -13.48 5.04 -1.89
N LEU A 328 -14.33 5.04 -2.92
CA LEU A 328 -14.61 3.85 -3.71
C LEU A 328 -13.37 3.39 -4.48
N ALA A 329 -12.61 4.33 -5.05
CA ALA A 329 -11.38 4.01 -5.77
C ALA A 329 -10.32 3.38 -4.85
N SER A 330 -10.09 3.97 -3.67
CA SER A 330 -9.15 3.44 -2.68
C SER A 330 -9.61 2.09 -2.12
N ALA A 331 -10.90 1.95 -1.77
CA ALA A 331 -11.46 0.69 -1.29
C ALA A 331 -11.41 -0.43 -2.34
N LEU A 332 -11.67 -0.14 -3.62
CA LEU A 332 -11.52 -1.10 -4.71
C LEU A 332 -10.07 -1.56 -4.88
N ALA A 333 -9.11 -0.63 -4.78
CA ALA A 333 -7.70 -0.94 -4.87
C ALA A 333 -7.25 -1.85 -3.72
N GLY A 334 -7.58 -1.48 -2.48
CA GLY A 334 -7.29 -2.26 -1.27
C GLY A 334 -7.97 -3.64 -1.27
N GLN A 335 -9.23 -3.72 -1.70
CA GLN A 335 -9.97 -4.97 -1.77
C GLN A 335 -9.31 -5.97 -2.75
N ASN A 336 -8.85 -5.48 -3.91
CA ASN A 336 -8.14 -6.32 -4.88
C ASN A 336 -6.77 -6.77 -4.35
N ALA A 337 -6.04 -5.88 -3.67
CA ALA A 337 -4.73 -6.19 -3.10
C ALA A 337 -4.86 -7.24 -1.96
N GLY A 338 -5.75 -6.99 -1.00
CA GLY A 338 -6.02 -7.94 0.10
C GLY A 338 -6.50 -9.30 -0.40
N ALA A 339 -7.41 -9.35 -1.38
CA ALA A 339 -7.89 -10.61 -1.92
C ALA A 339 -6.81 -11.40 -2.67
N ARG A 340 -5.86 -10.75 -3.35
CA ARG A 340 -4.69 -11.41 -3.96
C ARG A 340 -3.83 -12.09 -2.90
N VAL A 341 -3.61 -11.44 -1.75
CA VAL A 341 -2.87 -12.05 -0.64
C VAL A 341 -3.57 -13.31 -0.14
N LEU A 342 -4.88 -13.24 0.16
CA LEU A 342 -5.64 -14.40 0.61
C LEU A 342 -5.68 -15.53 -0.43
N TYR A 343 -5.82 -15.19 -1.71
CA TYR A 343 -5.79 -16.14 -2.82
C TYR A 343 -4.45 -16.89 -2.88
N THR A 344 -3.33 -16.17 -2.82
CA THR A 344 -1.98 -16.76 -2.84
C THR A 344 -1.71 -17.63 -1.62
N LEU A 345 -2.18 -17.21 -0.44
CA LEU A 345 -2.11 -18.03 0.78
C LEU A 345 -2.98 -19.30 0.69
N GLY A 346 -4.14 -19.23 0.03
CA GLY A 346 -4.95 -20.40 -0.28
C GLY A 346 -4.26 -21.35 -1.26
N ARG A 347 -3.60 -20.81 -2.29
CA ARG A 347 -2.92 -21.58 -3.35
C ARG A 347 -1.69 -22.32 -2.80
N SER A 348 -0.98 -21.68 -1.88
CA SER A 348 0.16 -22.26 -1.15
C SER A 348 -0.24 -23.25 -0.06
N GLY A 349 -1.54 -23.44 0.20
CA GLY A 349 -2.04 -24.37 1.21
C GLY A 349 -1.88 -23.90 2.66
N ILE A 350 -1.52 -22.62 2.86
CA ILE A 350 -1.44 -21.98 4.19
C ILE A 350 -2.84 -21.70 4.72
N LEU A 351 -3.73 -21.22 3.84
CA LEU A 351 -5.16 -21.03 4.12
C LEU A 351 -6.01 -22.08 3.40
N PRO A 352 -7.32 -22.23 3.73
CA PRO A 352 -8.19 -23.20 3.08
C PRO A 352 -8.16 -23.06 1.56
N ARG A 353 -7.99 -24.19 0.85
CA ARG A 353 -7.91 -24.25 -0.62
C ARG A 353 -9.07 -23.57 -1.34
N ARG A 354 -10.22 -23.41 -0.69
CA ARG A 354 -11.37 -22.66 -1.22
C ARG A 354 -11.03 -21.20 -1.55
N LEU A 355 -10.11 -20.56 -0.81
CA LEU A 355 -9.67 -19.19 -1.09
C LEU A 355 -8.84 -19.08 -2.38
N ALA A 356 -8.28 -20.20 -2.86
CA ALA A 356 -7.58 -20.28 -4.14
C ALA A 356 -8.52 -20.52 -5.33
N ALA A 357 -9.83 -20.66 -5.11
CA ALA A 357 -10.77 -20.93 -6.18
C ALA A 357 -11.06 -19.66 -6.98
N VAL A 358 -10.93 -19.75 -8.31
CA VAL A 358 -11.25 -18.67 -9.26
C VAL A 358 -12.61 -18.95 -9.89
N HIS A 359 -13.46 -17.93 -9.99
CA HIS A 359 -14.79 -18.06 -10.59
C HIS A 359 -14.69 -18.32 -12.11
N PRO A 360 -15.38 -19.34 -12.67
CA PRO A 360 -15.24 -19.73 -14.07
C PRO A 360 -15.56 -18.60 -15.08
N LYS A 361 -16.63 -17.84 -14.83
CA LYS A 361 -17.08 -16.73 -15.69
C LYS A 361 -16.29 -15.43 -15.51
N HIS A 362 -16.12 -14.97 -14.26
CA HIS A 362 -15.53 -13.67 -13.95
C HIS A 362 -14.00 -13.68 -13.82
N ARG A 363 -13.38 -14.87 -13.71
CA ARG A 363 -11.93 -15.04 -13.50
C ARG A 363 -11.39 -14.31 -12.25
N THR A 364 -12.23 -14.16 -11.23
CA THR A 364 -11.92 -13.50 -9.95
C THR A 364 -11.92 -14.50 -8.78
N PRO A 365 -11.10 -14.30 -7.73
CA PRO A 365 -11.06 -15.19 -6.56
C PRO A 365 -12.19 -14.86 -5.57
N VAL A 366 -13.42 -15.21 -5.92
CA VAL A 366 -14.64 -14.79 -5.19
C VAL A 366 -14.59 -15.17 -3.71
N ALA A 367 -14.09 -16.36 -3.36
CA ALA A 367 -13.98 -16.76 -1.95
C ALA A 367 -13.03 -15.86 -1.14
N ALA A 368 -11.91 -15.44 -1.73
CA ALA A 368 -10.96 -14.50 -1.10
C ALA A 368 -11.56 -13.09 -1.00
N LEU A 369 -12.28 -12.65 -2.04
CA LEU A 369 -13.01 -11.37 -2.05
C LEU A 369 -14.11 -11.35 -0.99
N THR A 370 -14.91 -12.41 -0.87
CA THR A 370 -15.95 -12.49 0.17
C THR A 370 -15.34 -12.54 1.55
N ALA A 371 -14.26 -13.31 1.77
CA ALA A 371 -13.59 -13.36 3.06
C ALA A 371 -13.05 -11.99 3.51
N THR A 372 -12.41 -11.25 2.59
CA THR A 372 -11.95 -9.88 2.86
C THR A 372 -13.11 -8.91 3.09
N THR A 373 -14.18 -8.97 2.31
CA THR A 373 -15.36 -8.13 2.55
C THR A 373 -16.00 -8.42 3.90
N LEU A 374 -16.14 -9.69 4.29
CA LEU A 374 -16.67 -10.08 5.60
C LEU A 374 -15.78 -9.60 6.75
N LEU A 375 -14.45 -9.68 6.59
CA LEU A 375 -13.50 -9.10 7.54
C LEU A 375 -13.74 -7.59 7.67
N ASN A 376 -13.82 -6.86 6.55
CA ASN A 376 -14.02 -5.41 6.56
C ASN A 376 -15.36 -5.05 7.22
N VAL A 377 -16.46 -5.77 6.91
CA VAL A 377 -17.76 -5.57 7.58
C VAL A 377 -17.65 -5.81 9.09
N ALA A 378 -17.02 -6.91 9.51
CA ALA A 378 -16.86 -7.25 10.92
C ALA A 378 -16.04 -6.19 11.68
N VAL A 379 -14.96 -5.69 11.08
CA VAL A 379 -14.13 -4.63 11.69
C VAL A 379 -14.88 -3.30 11.71
N CYS A 380 -15.53 -2.90 10.61
CA CYS A 380 -16.27 -1.66 10.55
C CYS A 380 -17.41 -1.62 11.56
N LEU A 381 -18.23 -2.67 11.65
CA LEU A 381 -19.34 -2.71 12.61
C LEU A 381 -18.82 -2.91 14.03
N GLY A 382 -17.92 -3.86 14.26
CA GLY A 382 -17.41 -4.18 15.60
C GLY A 382 -16.67 -3.00 16.23
N VAL A 383 -15.68 -2.43 15.54
CA VAL A 383 -14.91 -1.28 16.05
C VAL A 383 -15.73 0.01 15.94
N GLY A 384 -16.51 0.19 14.87
CA GLY A 384 -17.35 1.38 14.66
C GLY A 384 -18.43 1.57 15.72
N PHE A 385 -19.15 0.51 16.10
CA PHE A 385 -20.11 0.59 17.22
C PHE A 385 -19.42 0.74 18.58
N TRP A 386 -18.18 0.25 18.73
CA TRP A 386 -17.44 0.38 19.96
C TRP A 386 -16.85 1.78 20.18
N LEU A 387 -16.31 2.43 19.13
CA LEU A 387 -15.53 3.67 19.23
C LEU A 387 -16.10 4.87 18.47
N THR A 388 -17.27 4.74 17.84
CA THR A 388 -17.78 5.63 16.76
C THR A 388 -16.97 5.50 15.46
N PRO A 389 -17.50 5.94 14.30
CA PRO A 389 -16.76 5.89 13.03
C PRO A 389 -15.39 6.59 13.08
N THR A 390 -15.33 7.78 13.68
CA THR A 390 -14.09 8.58 13.78
C THR A 390 -13.07 7.96 14.73
N GLY A 391 -13.53 7.42 15.87
CA GLY A 391 -12.66 6.72 16.81
C GLY A 391 -12.18 5.37 16.24
N ALA A 392 -13.05 4.64 15.55
CA ALA A 392 -12.71 3.39 14.88
C ALA A 392 -11.72 3.61 13.74
N PHE A 393 -11.86 4.69 12.98
CA PHE A 393 -10.83 5.11 12.07
C PHE A 393 -9.51 5.31 12.80
N SER A 394 -9.46 6.18 13.80
CA SER A 394 -8.17 6.55 14.43
C SER A 394 -7.48 5.31 14.98
N PHE A 395 -8.27 4.38 15.52
CA PHE A 395 -7.83 3.08 15.98
C PHE A 395 -7.26 2.21 14.85
N VAL A 396 -8.01 1.95 13.77
CA VAL A 396 -7.57 1.09 12.65
C VAL A 396 -6.46 1.76 11.81
N GLY A 397 -6.52 3.07 11.60
CA GLY A 397 -5.50 3.86 10.92
C GLY A 397 -4.15 3.79 11.61
N LEU A 398 -4.12 3.63 12.94
CA LEU A 398 -2.88 3.39 13.67
C LEU A 398 -2.27 2.01 13.31
N PHE A 399 -3.08 0.99 13.06
CA PHE A 399 -2.58 -0.33 12.62
C PHE A 399 -1.83 -0.20 11.29
N VAL A 400 -2.43 0.55 10.37
CA VAL A 400 -1.86 0.81 9.04
C VAL A 400 -0.58 1.63 9.16
N THR A 401 -0.62 2.73 9.90
CA THR A 401 0.52 3.63 10.07
C THR A 401 1.73 2.92 10.67
N LEU A 402 1.53 2.16 11.75
CA LEU A 402 2.62 1.46 12.44
C LEU A 402 3.17 0.31 11.58
N GLY A 403 2.30 -0.44 10.88
CA GLY A 403 2.71 -1.50 9.98
C GLY A 403 3.51 -1.00 8.78
N VAL A 404 3.05 0.08 8.15
CA VAL A 404 3.68 0.62 6.94
C VAL A 404 5.04 1.26 7.23
N ILE A 405 5.21 1.92 8.39
CA ILE A 405 6.52 2.49 8.78
C ILE A 405 7.59 1.40 8.84
N VAL A 406 7.26 0.21 9.38
CA VAL A 406 8.22 -0.91 9.43
C VAL A 406 8.62 -1.35 8.02
N VAL A 407 7.64 -1.49 7.12
CA VAL A 407 7.88 -1.84 5.70
C VAL A 407 8.79 -0.80 5.03
N TYR A 408 8.51 0.49 5.22
CA TYR A 408 9.27 1.58 4.62
C TYR A 408 10.70 1.64 5.14
N VAL A 409 10.91 1.47 6.45
CA VAL A 409 12.25 1.40 7.05
C VAL A 409 13.03 0.20 6.50
N LEU A 410 12.42 -0.99 6.42
CA LEU A 410 13.07 -2.17 5.84
C LEU A 410 13.42 -1.96 4.36
N GLY A 411 12.54 -1.32 3.57
CA GLY A 411 12.80 -0.96 2.18
C GLY A 411 13.97 0.03 2.04
N ASN A 412 14.00 1.07 2.88
CA ASN A 412 15.10 2.04 2.92
C ASN A 412 16.44 1.35 3.24
N LEU A 413 16.48 0.51 4.28
CA LEU A 413 17.68 -0.26 4.63
C LEU A 413 18.11 -1.23 3.53
N SER A 414 17.16 -1.75 2.75
CA SER A 414 17.44 -2.61 1.60
C SER A 414 18.21 -1.90 0.50
N VAL A 415 17.97 -0.60 0.27
CA VAL A 415 18.79 0.22 -0.65
C VAL A 415 20.26 0.18 -0.24
N ILE A 416 20.52 0.45 1.05
CA ILE A 416 21.89 0.50 1.59
C ILE A 416 22.57 -0.85 1.32
N ARG A 417 21.93 -1.95 1.71
CA ARG A 417 22.55 -3.28 1.61
C ARG A 417 22.74 -3.71 0.16
N LEU A 418 21.75 -3.48 -0.71
CA LEU A 418 21.76 -3.92 -2.10
C LEU A 418 22.83 -3.21 -2.93
N PHE A 419 22.94 -1.88 -2.80
CA PHE A 419 23.97 -1.11 -3.50
C PHE A 419 25.37 -1.30 -2.90
N ARG A 420 25.49 -1.62 -1.60
CA ARG A 420 26.80 -1.97 -1.00
C ARG A 420 27.34 -3.33 -1.43
N THR A 421 26.51 -4.22 -1.96
CA THR A 421 26.95 -5.58 -2.30
C THR A 421 26.73 -5.99 -3.74
N ARG A 422 25.52 -5.83 -4.30
CA ARG A 422 25.21 -6.29 -5.66
C ARG A 422 25.47 -5.21 -6.71
N PHE A 423 25.18 -3.94 -6.40
CA PHE A 423 25.34 -2.82 -7.35
C PHE A 423 26.45 -1.85 -6.94
N ARG A 424 27.62 -2.39 -6.53
CA ARG A 424 28.75 -1.58 -6.06
C ARG A 424 29.26 -0.57 -7.07
N ALA A 425 29.21 -0.89 -8.37
CA ALA A 425 29.68 -0.02 -9.43
C ALA A 425 28.91 1.32 -9.49
N GLU A 426 27.67 1.34 -9.00
CA GLU A 426 26.81 2.54 -9.01
C GLU A 426 26.76 3.22 -7.63
N TRP A 427 27.58 2.78 -6.67
CA TRP A 427 27.54 3.23 -5.29
C TRP A 427 27.75 4.74 -5.15
N HIS A 428 26.83 5.42 -4.45
CA HIS A 428 26.94 6.84 -4.14
C HIS A 428 26.50 7.09 -2.69
N PRO A 429 27.37 7.62 -1.81
CA PRO A 429 27.10 7.71 -0.37
C PRO A 429 25.86 8.56 -0.04
N VAL A 430 25.64 9.67 -0.77
CA VAL A 430 24.46 10.52 -0.54
C VAL A 430 23.17 9.79 -0.89
N LYS A 431 23.15 9.05 -2.01
CA LYS A 431 21.92 8.42 -2.52
C LYS A 431 21.63 7.11 -1.79
N HIS A 432 22.67 6.36 -1.45
CA HIS A 432 22.53 4.98 -0.96
C HIS A 432 22.86 4.84 0.54
N VAL A 433 23.22 5.92 1.25
CA VAL A 433 23.36 5.93 2.71
C VAL A 433 22.59 7.11 3.31
N LEU A 434 22.98 8.35 3.00
CA LEU A 434 22.42 9.52 3.66
C LEU A 434 20.90 9.60 3.49
N LEU A 435 20.43 9.45 2.25
CA LEU A 435 18.99 9.50 1.94
C LEU A 435 18.20 8.37 2.63
N PRO A 436 18.56 7.07 2.53
CA PRO A 436 17.86 6.02 3.27
C PRO A 436 17.93 6.15 4.80
N VAL A 437 19.07 6.59 5.34
CA VAL A 437 19.23 6.81 6.79
C VAL A 437 18.35 7.96 7.26
N LEU A 438 18.32 9.08 6.53
CA LEU A 438 17.48 10.22 6.85
C LEU A 438 15.99 9.85 6.77
N ALA A 439 15.57 9.17 5.70
CA ALA A 439 14.20 8.68 5.53
C ALA A 439 13.79 7.77 6.71
N SER A 440 14.65 6.79 7.04
CA SER A 440 14.38 5.87 8.14
C SER A 440 14.39 6.56 9.50
N ALA A 441 15.31 7.50 9.74
CA ALA A 441 15.39 8.22 11.01
C ALA A 441 14.13 9.06 11.24
N ILE A 442 13.65 9.79 10.24
CA ILE A 442 12.42 10.58 10.35
C ILE A 442 11.21 9.68 10.65
N LEU A 443 11.06 8.56 9.94
CA LEU A 443 9.98 7.61 10.17
C LEU A 443 10.06 6.94 11.55
N LEU A 444 11.27 6.58 12.02
CA LEU A 444 11.48 5.98 13.34
C LEU A 444 11.24 6.98 14.48
N VAL A 445 11.58 8.26 14.29
CA VAL A 445 11.24 9.32 15.24
C VAL A 445 9.72 9.48 15.31
N GLY A 446 9.04 9.52 14.15
CA GLY A 446 7.57 9.51 14.10
C GLY A 446 6.97 8.30 14.82
N LEU A 447 7.50 7.10 14.56
CA LEU A 447 7.10 5.86 15.22
C LEU A 447 7.25 5.93 16.73
N TYR A 448 8.42 6.39 17.20
CA TYR A 448 8.72 6.50 18.62
C TYR A 448 7.69 7.39 19.32
N TYR A 449 7.45 8.60 18.82
CA TYR A 449 6.53 9.54 19.46
C TYR A 449 5.04 9.21 19.24
N THR A 450 4.72 8.33 18.30
CA THR A 450 3.37 7.77 18.13
C THR A 450 3.03 6.75 19.22
N VAL A 451 4.05 6.03 19.71
CA VAL A 451 3.90 4.97 20.72
C VAL A 451 4.29 5.44 22.12
N TRP A 452 5.20 6.41 22.24
CA TRP A 452 5.73 6.89 23.50
C TRP A 452 5.55 8.41 23.65
N PRO A 453 4.89 8.89 24.73
CA PRO A 453 4.20 8.11 25.76
C PRO A 453 3.03 7.32 25.18
N PHE A 454 2.62 6.26 25.88
CA PHE A 454 1.52 5.41 25.40
C PHE A 454 0.31 6.26 25.04
N PRO A 455 -0.23 6.15 23.81
CA PRO A 455 -1.33 6.98 23.38
C PRO A 455 -2.55 6.70 24.24
N VAL A 456 -3.42 7.70 24.42
CA VAL A 456 -4.60 7.55 25.29
C VAL A 456 -5.53 6.44 24.78
N TRP A 457 -6.29 5.83 25.69
CA TRP A 457 -7.28 4.83 25.32
C TRP A 457 -8.26 5.40 24.28
N PRO A 458 -8.59 4.65 23.20
CA PRO A 458 -8.24 3.25 22.92
C PRO A 458 -6.96 3.05 22.07
N LEU A 459 -6.26 4.12 21.71
CA LEU A 459 -5.12 4.05 20.78
C LEU A 459 -3.91 3.30 21.36
N ASN A 460 -3.72 3.28 22.69
CA ASN A 460 -2.74 2.39 23.33
C ASN A 460 -2.97 0.92 23.00
N LEU A 461 -4.22 0.47 22.96
CA LEU A 461 -4.56 -0.91 22.63
C LEU A 461 -4.19 -1.21 21.17
N ALA A 462 -4.47 -0.29 20.24
CA ALA A 462 -4.04 -0.42 18.85
C ALA A 462 -2.50 -0.57 18.76
N ALA A 463 -1.75 0.32 19.42
CA ALA A 463 -0.29 0.26 19.45
C ALA A 463 0.23 -1.07 20.03
N ALA A 464 -0.37 -1.55 21.12
CA ALA A 464 -0.02 -2.83 21.75
C ALA A 464 -0.31 -4.04 20.84
N ILE A 465 -1.47 -4.06 20.16
CA ILE A 465 -1.82 -5.13 19.21
C ILE A 465 -0.82 -5.16 18.06
N VAL A 466 -0.48 -4.01 17.48
CA VAL A 466 0.48 -3.94 16.38
C VAL A 466 1.87 -4.38 16.83
N ALA A 467 2.33 -3.91 18.01
CA ALA A 467 3.59 -4.35 18.57
C ALA A 467 3.63 -5.87 18.77
N GLY A 468 2.56 -6.45 19.34
CA GLY A 468 2.40 -7.90 19.49
C GLY A 468 2.42 -8.64 18.15
N TRP A 469 1.73 -8.11 17.13
CA TRP A 469 1.69 -8.68 15.78
C TRP A 469 3.08 -8.67 15.12
N LEU A 470 3.82 -7.58 15.22
CA LEU A 470 5.16 -7.45 14.66
C LEU A 470 6.16 -8.35 15.38
N VAL A 471 6.09 -8.44 16.71
CA VAL A 471 6.91 -9.36 17.52
C VAL A 471 6.60 -10.80 17.14
N LEU A 472 5.31 -11.16 16.98
CA LEU A 472 4.91 -12.49 16.51
C LEU A 472 5.50 -12.80 15.14
N GLY A 473 5.41 -11.87 14.19
CA GLY A 473 6.01 -12.02 12.86
C GLY A 473 7.52 -12.22 12.90
N LEU A 474 8.21 -11.45 13.74
CA LEU A 474 9.65 -11.60 13.96
C LEU A 474 9.99 -12.98 14.55
N VAL A 475 9.29 -13.41 15.59
CA VAL A 475 9.50 -14.72 16.22
C VAL A 475 9.23 -15.85 15.23
N LEU A 476 8.13 -15.80 14.48
CA LEU A 476 7.81 -16.77 13.44
C LEU A 476 8.88 -16.81 12.35
N SER A 477 9.39 -15.65 11.92
CA SER A 477 10.49 -15.59 10.94
C SER A 477 11.76 -16.31 11.44
N LEU A 478 12.07 -16.18 12.73
CA LEU A 478 13.24 -16.82 13.36
C LEU A 478 13.03 -18.33 13.53
N VAL A 479 11.85 -18.75 13.96
CA VAL A 479 11.48 -20.17 14.16
C VAL A 479 11.43 -20.90 12.82
N LEU A 480 10.74 -20.34 11.83
CA LEU A 480 10.64 -20.93 10.50
C LEU A 480 12.01 -21.00 9.82
N TRP A 481 12.89 -20.01 10.05
CA TRP A 481 14.24 -20.06 9.50
C TRP A 481 15.03 -21.25 10.05
N ARG A 482 14.86 -21.56 11.34
CA ARG A 482 15.56 -22.68 11.99
C ARG A 482 14.96 -24.04 11.65
N THR A 483 13.64 -24.12 11.44
CA THR A 483 12.92 -25.40 11.33
C THR A 483 12.53 -25.78 9.91
N ARG A 484 12.26 -24.81 9.03
CA ARG A 484 11.77 -25.02 7.66
C ARG A 484 12.32 -23.97 6.70
N ARG A 485 13.65 -23.88 6.59
CA ARG A 485 14.33 -22.92 5.70
C ARG A 485 13.82 -22.99 4.26
N GLU A 486 13.64 -24.21 3.73
CA GLU A 486 13.09 -24.44 2.39
C GLU A 486 11.61 -24.03 2.29
N GLY A 487 10.81 -24.25 3.34
CA GLY A 487 9.42 -23.82 3.38
C GLY A 487 9.25 -22.30 3.52
N LEU A 488 10.19 -21.62 4.16
CA LEU A 488 10.22 -20.17 4.27
C LEU A 488 10.64 -19.55 2.94
N ILE A 489 11.66 -20.12 2.28
CA ILE A 489 12.05 -19.77 0.90
C ILE A 489 10.92 -20.10 -0.08
N ALA A 490 10.20 -21.20 0.10
CA ALA A 490 9.07 -21.56 -0.76
C ALA A 490 7.85 -20.67 -0.50
N ALA A 491 7.52 -20.31 0.74
CA ALA A 491 6.42 -19.37 1.05
C ALA A 491 6.77 -17.95 0.59
N ALA A 492 8.02 -17.56 0.76
CA ALA A 492 8.64 -16.37 0.20
C ALA A 492 8.52 -16.35 -1.33
N GLN A 493 8.95 -17.45 -1.96
CA GLN A 493 8.87 -17.67 -3.40
C GLN A 493 7.43 -17.71 -3.87
N LEU A 494 6.46 -18.26 -3.14
CA LEU A 494 5.04 -18.34 -3.53
C LEU A 494 4.33 -16.99 -3.45
N LEU A 495 4.75 -16.10 -2.55
CA LEU A 495 4.33 -14.70 -2.52
C LEU A 495 4.94 -13.90 -3.68
N THR A 496 6.04 -14.37 -4.28
CA THR A 496 6.64 -13.82 -5.51
C THR A 496 6.25 -14.55 -6.80
N ASP A 497 6.01 -15.87 -6.82
CA ASP A 497 5.83 -16.79 -7.96
C ASP A 497 4.42 -16.68 -8.58
N THR A 498 3.98 -15.44 -8.70
CA THR A 498 3.60 -14.88 -10.01
C THR A 498 4.82 -14.65 -10.93
N THR A 499 6.06 -14.76 -10.41
CA THR A 499 7.35 -14.59 -11.08
C THR A 499 7.85 -15.84 -11.81
N GLY A 500 7.64 -15.89 -13.13
CA GLY A 500 8.41 -16.79 -13.98
C GLY A 500 9.83 -16.26 -14.18
N GLU A 501 10.79 -16.72 -13.38
CA GLU A 501 12.21 -16.69 -13.74
C GLU A 501 12.96 -17.78 -12.95
N THR A 502 13.10 -18.96 -13.57
CA THR A 502 14.23 -19.84 -13.28
C THR A 502 15.46 -19.23 -13.93
N GLU A 503 16.37 -18.67 -13.13
CA GLU A 503 17.71 -18.30 -13.59
C GLU A 503 18.35 -19.53 -14.27
N SER A 504 18.46 -19.48 -15.59
CA SER A 504 19.30 -20.39 -16.35
C SER A 504 20.73 -19.86 -16.28
N PRO A 505 21.75 -20.70 -16.02
CA PRO A 505 23.13 -20.24 -16.00
C PRO A 505 23.50 -19.72 -17.39
N VAL A 506 24.06 -18.50 -17.42
CA VAL A 506 24.64 -17.88 -18.62
C VAL A 506 25.59 -18.89 -19.29
N PRO A 507 25.38 -19.28 -20.56
CA PRO A 507 26.37 -20.11 -21.26
C PRO A 507 27.63 -19.28 -21.47
N SER A 508 28.75 -19.73 -20.93
CA SER A 508 30.05 -19.15 -21.28
C SER A 508 30.27 -19.33 -22.78
N THR A 509 30.47 -18.23 -23.50
CA THR A 509 30.90 -18.26 -24.89
C THR A 509 32.33 -18.81 -24.97
N ALA A 510 32.45 -20.13 -25.08
CA ALA A 510 33.68 -20.76 -25.54
C ALA A 510 33.86 -20.39 -27.01
N LYS A 511 34.98 -19.72 -27.32
CA LYS A 511 35.47 -19.53 -28.68
C LYS A 511 35.81 -20.91 -29.25
N ASP A 512 35.15 -21.30 -30.33
CA ASP A 512 35.70 -22.30 -31.24
C ASP A 512 36.85 -21.65 -32.06
N PRO A 513 38.01 -22.30 -32.19
CA PRO A 513 39.00 -21.96 -33.19
C PRO A 513 38.65 -22.68 -34.49
N THR A 514 38.32 -21.94 -35.54
CA THR A 514 38.34 -22.48 -36.91
C THR A 514 39.80 -22.65 -37.36
N PRO A 515 40.13 -23.71 -38.12
CA PRO A 515 41.40 -23.81 -38.83
C PRO A 515 41.53 -22.78 -39.96
#